data_AF-G5QA54-F1
#
_entry.id   AF-G5QA54-F1
#
_cell.length_a   1.000
_cell.length_b   1.000
_cell.length_c   1.000
_cell.angle_alpha   90.00
_cell.angle_beta   90.00
_cell.angle_gamma   90.00
#
_symmetry.space_group_name_H-M   'P 1'
#
loop_
_entity.id
_entity.type
_entity.pdbx_description
1 polymer ?
#
loop_
_entity_poly.entity_id
_entity_poly.type
_entity_poly.pdbx_seq_one_letter_code
_entity_poly.pdbx_strand_id
1 'polypeptide(L)' 'SDAVIETVLPDFYVYPGKSISYTILTQGHRGFMFTIGKRPIFFCTH' A
#
# COMPACT_ATOMS: atom_id res chain seq x y z
N SER A 1 10.62 -12.85 -10.46
CA SER A 1 9.21 -13.15 -10.73
C SER A 1 8.41 -12.64 -9.55
N ASP A 2 7.35 -11.86 -9.78
CA ASP A 2 6.58 -11.19 -8.72
C ASP A 2 6.01 -12.18 -7.68
N ALA A 3 5.82 -13.44 -8.07
CA ALA A 3 5.45 -14.55 -7.19
C ALA A 3 6.46 -14.83 -6.04
N VAL A 4 7.73 -14.46 -6.22
CA VAL A 4 8.76 -14.58 -5.17
C VAL A 4 8.58 -13.49 -4.11
N ILE A 5 8.15 -12.29 -4.49
CA ILE A 5 7.92 -11.20 -3.55
C ILE A 5 6.68 -11.47 -2.70
N GLU A 6 5.60 -11.99 -3.30
CA GLU A 6 4.38 -12.39 -2.57
C GLU A 6 4.63 -13.50 -1.54
N THR A 7 5.61 -14.39 -1.80
CA THR A 7 5.95 -15.48 -0.88
C THR A 7 6.93 -15.06 0.22
N VAL A 8 7.84 -14.13 -0.06
CA VAL A 8 8.83 -13.65 0.92
C VAL A 8 8.26 -12.54 1.80
N LEU A 9 7.32 -11.74 1.28
CA LEU A 9 6.68 -10.61 1.97
C LEU A 9 5.16 -10.64 1.72
N PRO A 10 4.40 -11.51 2.43
CA PRO A 10 2.96 -11.67 2.21
C PRO A 10 2.14 -10.41 2.53
N ASP A 11 2.70 -9.47 3.29
CA ASP A 11 2.10 -8.17 3.58
C ASP A 11 2.45 -7.08 2.54
N PHE A 12 3.24 -7.42 1.52
CA PHE A 12 3.64 -6.53 0.44
C PHE A 12 2.90 -6.87 -0.86
N TYR A 13 1.95 -6.02 -1.22
CA TYR A 13 1.12 -6.23 -2.41
C TYR A 13 1.76 -5.58 -3.64
N VAL A 14 2.09 -6.40 -4.64
CA VAL A 14 2.53 -5.92 -5.97
C VAL A 14 1.35 -6.10 -6.93
N TYR A 15 1.00 -5.04 -7.68
CA TYR A 15 -0.10 -5.06 -8.65
C TYR A 15 0.44 -4.90 -10.08
N PRO A 16 1.21 -5.86 -10.60
CA PRO A 16 1.84 -5.74 -11.91
C PRO A 16 0.77 -5.72 -13.01
N GLY A 17 0.89 -4.78 -13.94
CA GLY A 17 -0.03 -4.66 -15.08
C GLY A 17 -1.47 -4.27 -14.70
N LYS A 18 -1.71 -3.84 -13.45
CA LYS A 18 -3.04 -3.37 -13.01
C LYS A 18 -2.99 -1.90 -12.65
N SER A 19 -3.92 -1.13 -13.21
CA SER A 19 -4.25 0.20 -12.68
C SER A 19 -5.13 0.04 -11.45
N ILE A 20 -4.64 0.52 -10.32
CA ILE A 20 -5.35 0.51 -9.05
C ILE A 20 -5.66 1.93 -8.60
N SER A 21 -6.92 2.15 -8.22
CA SER A 21 -7.34 3.38 -7.55
C SER A 21 -7.03 3.28 -6.07
N TYR A 22 -6.27 4.23 -5.57
CA TYR A 22 -5.93 4.35 -4.15
C TYR A 22 -6.41 5.70 -3.60
N THR A 23 -6.63 5.76 -2.30
CA THR A 23 -6.94 6.99 -1.57
C THR A 23 -5.77 7.34 -0.66
N ILE A 24 -5.41 8.63 -0.61
CA ILE A 24 -4.45 9.16 0.36
C ILE A 24 -5.22 9.83 1.48
N LEU A 25 -5.00 9.38 2.71
CA LEU A 25 -5.59 9.91 3.94
C LEU A 25 -4.50 10.63 4.74
N THR A 26 -4.77 11.86 5.16
CA THR A 26 -3.93 12.57 6.14
C THR A 26 -4.06 11.94 7.51
N GLN A 27 -2.94 11.73 8.19
CA GLN A 27 -2.84 11.14 9.53
C GLN A 27 -2.14 12.14 10.46
N GLY A 28 -2.90 13.15 10.88
CA GLY A 28 -2.38 14.22 11.74
C GLY A 28 -1.42 15.16 10.99
N HIS A 29 -0.50 15.77 11.73
CA HIS A 29 0.28 16.90 11.22
C HIS A 29 1.46 16.51 10.31
N ARG A 30 1.93 15.26 10.37
CA ARG A 30 3.10 14.76 9.62
C ARG A 30 2.98 13.29 9.21
N GLY A 31 1.77 12.84 8.90
CA GLY A 31 1.52 11.47 8.49
C GLY A 31 0.59 11.38 7.30
N PHE A 32 0.84 10.41 6.42
CA PHE A 32 -0.03 10.07 5.29
C PHE A 32 -0.20 8.55 5.21
N MET A 33 -1.42 8.11 4.93
CA MET A 33 -1.76 6.71 4.74
C MET A 33 -2.38 6.48 3.37
N PHE A 34 -1.86 5.52 2.63
CA PHE A 34 -2.41 5.07 1.37
C PHE A 34 -3.35 3.90 1.64
N THR A 35 -4.55 3.92 1.05
CA THR A 35 -5.52 2.83 1.19
C THR A 35 -6.06 2.38 -0.16
N ILE A 36 -6.41 1.09 -0.24
CA ILE A 36 -7.28 0.54 -1.28
C ILE A 36 -8.56 0.07 -0.59
N GLY A 37 -9.68 0.74 -0.88
CA GLY A 37 -10.91 0.56 -0.12
C GLY A 37 -10.71 0.86 1.36
N LYS A 38 -10.94 -0.13 2.22
CA LYS A 38 -10.75 -0.02 3.69
C LYS A 38 -9.40 -0.55 4.18
N ARG A 39 -8.55 -1.04 3.27
CA ARG A 39 -7.27 -1.66 3.64
C ARG A 39 -6.14 -0.64 3.53
N PRO A 40 -5.41 -0.34 4.62
CA PRO A 40 -4.19 0.43 4.54
C PRO A 40 -3.09 -0.40 3.87
N ILE A 41 -2.39 0.21 2.93
CA ILE A 41 -1.31 -0.44 2.15
C ILE A 41 0.05 0.19 2.39
N PHE A 42 0.10 1.44 2.84
CA PHE A 42 1.34 2.13 3.16
C PHE A 42 1.09 3.27 4.13
N PHE A 43 1.96 3.41 5.14
CA PHE A 43 1.89 4.47 6.14
C PHE A 43 3.25 5.16 6.23
N CYS A 44 3.27 6.46 5.97
CA CYS A 44 4.42 7.33 6.19
C CYS A 44 4.16 8.21 7.40
N THR A 45 5.07 8.18 8.36
CA THR A 45 5.12 9.12 9.48
C THR A 45 6.55 9.60 9.67
N HIS A 46 6.68 10.83 10.16
CA HIS A 46 7.96 11.44 10.52
C HIS A 46 8.29 11.26 12.00
#